data_AF-A0AAU5TAT3-F1
#
_entry.id   AF-A0AAU5TAT3-F1
#
_cell.length_a   1.000
_cell.length_b   1.000
_cell.length_c   1.000
_cell.angle_alpha   90.00
_cell.angle_beta   90.00
_cell.angle_gamma   90.00
#
_symmetry.space_group_name_H-M   'P 1'
#
loop_
_entity.id
_entity.type
_entity.pdbx_description
1 polymer ?
#
loop_
_entity_poly.entity_id
_entity_poly.type
_entity_poly.pdbx_seq_one_letter_code
_entity_poly.pdbx_strand_id
1 'polypeptide(L)'
;MSTLPVYSWRLAPVGLATRRQLRAQGLRPGGQDVAAQVERPRYRRGPLVAYLYLVERAKPVRPMTARKAAALAKANAARRTCPQCRTDAGYVIPASLGMCVPCAYPDEQRVA
;
A
#
# COMPACT_ATOMS: atom_id res chain seq x y z
N MET A 1 -13.13 28.58 12.03
CA MET A 1 -12.10 27.80 11.30
C MET A 1 -11.32 27.02 12.36
N SER A 2 -11.53 25.70 12.46
CA SER A 2 -10.77 24.91 13.44
C SER A 2 -9.37 24.69 12.89
N THR A 3 -8.37 25.33 13.50
CA THR A 3 -6.96 25.14 13.15
C THR A 3 -6.52 23.76 13.64
N LEU A 4 -6.01 22.91 12.74
CA LEU A 4 -5.44 21.62 13.13
C LEU A 4 -4.19 21.85 14.00
N PRO A 5 -4.11 21.25 15.20
CA PRO A 5 -2.92 21.35 16.03
C PRO A 5 -1.69 20.82 15.31
N VAL A 6 -0.58 21.57 15.42
CA VAL A 6 0.72 21.22 14.84
C VAL A 6 1.70 21.01 15.98
N TYR A 7 2.28 19.80 16.07
CA TYR A 7 3.30 19.46 17.05
C TYR A 7 4.66 19.36 16.39
N SER A 8 5.72 19.75 17.11
CA SER A 8 7.08 19.46 16.67
C SER A 8 7.39 17.96 16.78
N TRP A 9 8.39 17.50 16.03
CA TRP A 9 8.83 16.12 16.00
C TRP A 9 9.03 15.53 17.41
N ARG A 10 8.36 14.41 17.69
CA ARG A 10 8.35 13.69 18.98
C ARG A 10 7.69 14.43 20.15
N LEU A 11 7.00 15.54 19.91
CA LEU A 11 6.30 16.33 20.93
C LEU A 11 4.77 16.29 20.80
N ALA A 12 4.23 15.30 20.08
CA ALA A 12 2.80 15.06 20.06
C ALA A 12 2.34 14.43 21.39
N PRO A 13 1.19 14.82 21.94
CA PRO A 13 0.65 14.24 23.16
C PRO A 13 0.30 12.75 22.97
N VAL A 14 0.22 12.04 24.09
CA VAL A 14 -0.25 10.65 24.13
C VAL A 14 -1.69 10.54 23.60
N GLY A 15 -2.05 9.36 23.12
CA GLY A 15 -3.38 9.12 22.50
C GLY A 15 -3.46 9.49 21.02
N LEU A 16 -2.42 10.08 20.44
CA LEU A 16 -2.28 10.33 19.01
C LEU A 16 -1.30 9.37 18.35
N ALA A 17 -1.66 8.89 17.15
CA ALA A 17 -0.82 7.99 16.39
C ALA A 17 -0.87 8.29 14.88
N THR A 18 0.26 8.13 14.21
CA THR A 18 0.32 8.11 12.74
C THR A 18 -0.37 6.86 12.19
N ARG A 19 -0.76 6.89 10.90
CA ARG A 19 -1.32 5.70 10.22
C ARG A 19 -0.43 4.47 10.35
N ARG A 20 0.90 4.66 10.32
CA ARG A 20 1.88 3.58 10.44
C ARG A 20 1.92 3.01 11.86
N GLN A 21 1.88 3.86 12.89
CA GLN A 21 1.82 3.43 14.29
C GLN A 21 0.50 2.68 14.58
N LEU A 22 -0.64 3.18 14.10
CA LEU A 22 -1.91 2.45 14.21
C LEU A 22 -1.82 1.08 13.54
N ARG A 23 -1.20 0.98 12.36
CA ARG A 23 -1.05 -0.31 11.68
C ARG A 23 -0.17 -1.30 12.41
N ALA A 24 0.90 -0.84 13.05
CA ALA A 24 1.73 -1.69 13.91
C ALA A 24 0.93 -2.29 15.08
N GLN A 25 -0.12 -1.59 15.53
CA GLN A 25 -1.04 -2.03 16.59
C GLN A 25 -2.26 -2.81 16.05
N GLY A 26 -2.31 -3.16 14.77
CA GLY A 26 -3.48 -3.83 14.17
C GLY A 26 -4.71 -2.91 14.06
N LEU A 27 -4.52 -1.59 14.10
CA LEU A 27 -5.57 -0.58 14.04
C LEU A 27 -5.57 0.20 12.71
N ARG A 28 -6.70 0.87 12.44
CA ARG A 28 -6.93 1.80 11.32
C ARG A 28 -7.62 3.07 11.82
N PRO A 29 -7.44 4.23 11.14
CA PRO A 29 -8.11 5.48 11.54
C PRO A 29 -9.63 5.39 11.70
N GLY A 30 -10.29 4.42 11.05
CA GLY A 30 -11.72 4.17 11.29
C GLY A 30 -12.67 5.14 10.60
N GLY A 31 -12.16 6.02 9.74
CA GLY A 31 -12.95 7.05 9.03
C GLY A 31 -12.95 8.42 9.73
N GLN A 32 -12.18 8.57 10.81
CA GLN A 32 -12.01 9.87 11.46
C GLN A 32 -11.15 10.82 10.59
N ASP A 33 -11.41 12.12 10.72
CA ASP A 33 -10.57 13.17 10.17
C ASP A 33 -9.20 13.23 10.87
N VAL A 34 -8.28 13.96 10.28
CA VAL A 34 -6.97 14.24 10.90
C VAL A 34 -7.21 15.01 12.19
N ALA A 35 -6.66 14.51 13.30
CA ALA A 35 -6.79 15.16 14.61
C ALA A 35 -5.69 16.19 14.87
N ALA A 36 -4.49 15.96 14.31
CA ALA A 36 -3.34 16.85 14.40
C ALA A 36 -2.29 16.48 13.35
N GLN A 37 -1.24 17.29 13.23
CA GLN A 37 -0.05 16.94 12.47
C GLN A 37 1.21 17.07 13.32
N VAL A 38 2.23 16.28 12.98
CA VAL A 38 3.58 16.44 13.53
C VAL A 38 4.53 16.85 12.41
N GLU A 39 5.38 17.82 12.70
CA GLU A 39 6.35 18.36 11.75
C GLU A 39 7.78 18.09 12.20
N ARG A 40 8.58 17.53 11.30
CA ARG A 40 10.03 17.40 11.45
C ARG A 40 10.72 18.42 10.55
N PRO A 41 11.40 19.44 11.12
CA PRO A 41 12.11 20.43 10.35
C PRO A 41 13.25 19.79 9.55
N ARG A 42 13.55 20.38 8.40
CA ARG A 42 14.66 19.97 7.52
C ARG A 42 15.45 21.19 7.09
N TYR A 43 16.76 21.03 6.97
CA TYR A 43 17.61 22.10 6.46
C TYR A 43 17.32 22.38 4.99
N ARG A 44 17.06 23.66 4.64
CA ARG A 44 16.80 24.16 3.28
C ARG A 44 15.67 23.45 2.52
N ARG A 45 14.73 22.80 3.22
CA ARG A 45 13.57 22.10 2.63
C ARG A 45 12.36 22.25 3.55
N GLY A 46 11.15 22.17 3.00
CA GLY A 46 9.92 22.13 3.82
C GLY A 46 9.93 20.98 4.83
N PRO A 47 9.22 21.10 5.98
CA PRO A 47 9.20 20.07 7.00
C PRO A 47 8.61 18.76 6.47
N LEU A 48 8.99 17.65 7.10
CA LEU A 48 8.25 16.40 6.92
C LEU A 48 7.01 16.44 7.79
N VAL A 49 5.85 16.26 7.17
CA VAL A 49 4.56 16.27 7.86
C VAL A 49 4.08 14.83 8.02
N ALA A 50 3.62 14.48 9.22
CA ALA A 50 2.86 13.25 9.44
C ALA A 50 1.55 13.56 10.15
N TYR A 51 0.45 13.04 9.59
CA TYR A 51 -0.88 13.21 10.17
C TYR A 51 -1.13 12.22 11.31
N LEU A 52 -1.73 12.75 12.37
CA LEU A 52 -2.05 12.05 13.60
C LEU A 52 -3.56 11.84 13.71
N TYR A 53 -3.91 10.70 14.29
CA TYR A 53 -5.27 10.22 14.49
C TYR A 53 -5.42 9.80 15.95
N LEU A 54 -6.62 9.95 16.50
CA LEU A 54 -6.92 9.51 17.85
C LEU A 54 -6.96 7.98 17.90
N VAL A 55 -6.16 7.41 18.79
CA VAL A 55 -6.06 5.95 18.99
C VAL A 55 -7.39 5.39 19.50
N GLU A 56 -8.07 6.09 20.41
CA GLU A 56 -9.37 5.66 20.98
C GLU A 56 -10.49 5.55 19.93
N ARG A 57 -10.43 6.36 18.86
CA ARG A 57 -11.39 6.32 17.75
C ARG A 57 -10.94 5.38 16.63
N ALA A 58 -9.76 4.80 16.74
CA ALA A 58 -9.27 3.84 15.78
C ALA A 58 -10.08 2.55 15.86
N LYS A 59 -10.15 1.85 14.72
CA LYS A 59 -10.87 0.58 14.61
C LYS A 59 -9.88 -0.53 14.28
N PRO A 60 -10.16 -1.80 14.57
CA PRO A 60 -9.37 -2.89 14.05
C PRO A 60 -9.22 -2.82 12.52
N VAL A 61 -8.06 -3.25 12.03
CA VAL A 61 -7.82 -3.46 10.60
C VAL A 61 -8.86 -4.45 10.09
N ARG A 62 -9.45 -4.15 8.92
CA ARG A 62 -10.37 -5.10 8.28
C ARG A 62 -9.57 -6.33 7.87
N PRO A 63 -9.90 -7.54 8.36
CA PRO A 63 -9.17 -8.73 7.98
C PRO A 63 -9.33 -9.02 6.50
N MET A 64 -8.37 -9.76 5.95
CA MET A 64 -8.53 -10.35 4.63
C MET A 64 -9.65 -11.39 4.70
N THR A 65 -10.63 -11.29 3.81
CA THR A 65 -11.72 -12.27 3.71
C THR A 65 -11.41 -13.28 2.62
N ALA A 66 -11.85 -14.53 2.75
CA ALA A 66 -11.69 -15.57 1.72
C ALA A 66 -12.12 -15.09 0.32
N ARG A 67 -13.25 -14.38 0.21
CA ARG A 67 -13.74 -13.82 -1.06
C ARG A 67 -12.74 -12.85 -1.71
N LYS A 68 -12.12 -11.98 -0.91
CA LYS A 68 -11.10 -11.03 -1.40
C LYS A 68 -9.82 -11.76 -1.81
N ALA A 69 -9.40 -12.76 -1.04
CA ALA A 69 -8.24 -13.58 -1.39
C ALA A 69 -8.47 -14.31 -2.72
N ALA A 70 -9.64 -14.92 -2.91
CA ALA A 70 -10.04 -15.55 -4.17
C ALA A 70 -10.08 -14.57 -5.34
N ALA A 71 -10.62 -13.36 -5.14
CA ALA A 71 -10.64 -12.31 -6.16
C ALA A 71 -9.23 -11.89 -6.58
N LEU A 72 -8.31 -11.72 -5.62
CA LEU A 72 -6.91 -11.41 -5.90
C LEU A 72 -6.20 -12.56 -6.62
N ALA A 73 -6.45 -13.80 -6.21
CA ALA A 73 -5.91 -14.98 -6.90
C ALA A 73 -6.38 -15.03 -8.36
N LYS A 74 -7.68 -14.81 -8.62
CA LYS A 74 -8.24 -14.74 -9.97
C LYS A 74 -7.63 -13.59 -10.80
N ALA A 75 -7.46 -12.41 -10.21
CA ALA A 75 -6.83 -11.28 -10.88
C ALA A 75 -5.34 -11.54 -11.17
N ASN A 76 -4.63 -12.22 -10.26
CA ASN A 76 -3.24 -12.63 -10.49
C ASN A 76 -3.14 -13.67 -11.59
N ALA A 77 -3.99 -14.69 -11.60
CA ALA A 77 -4.03 -15.69 -12.65
C ALA A 77 -4.24 -15.04 -14.02
N ALA A 78 -5.22 -14.14 -14.16
CA ALA A 78 -5.48 -13.43 -15.41
C ALA A 78 -4.27 -12.61 -15.91
N ARG A 79 -3.49 -12.01 -15.01
CA ARG A 79 -2.28 -11.24 -15.36
C ARG A 79 -1.06 -12.11 -15.68
N ARG A 80 -1.10 -13.39 -15.33
CA ARG A 80 0.02 -14.34 -15.49
C ARG A 80 -0.24 -15.36 -16.61
N THR A 81 -1.50 -15.62 -16.95
CA THR A 81 -1.86 -16.52 -18.05
C THR A 81 -1.61 -15.82 -19.38
N CYS A 82 -0.72 -16.39 -20.18
CA CYS A 82 -0.41 -15.89 -21.52
C CYS A 82 -1.59 -16.12 -22.46
N PRO A 83 -2.07 -15.11 -23.22
CA PRO A 83 -3.16 -15.31 -24.16
C PRO A 83 -2.77 -16.21 -25.35
N GLN A 84 -1.47 -16.32 -25.68
CA GLN A 84 -0.99 -17.12 -26.80
C GLN A 84 -0.84 -18.61 -26.46
N CYS A 85 -0.04 -18.95 -25.43
CA CYS A 85 0.18 -20.34 -25.05
C CYS A 85 -0.80 -20.86 -23.98
N ARG A 86 -1.61 -19.99 -23.37
CA ARG A 86 -2.60 -20.30 -22.32
C ARG A 86 -2.01 -20.88 -21.03
N THR A 87 -0.70 -20.82 -20.86
CA THR A 87 0.01 -21.25 -19.65
C THR A 87 0.20 -20.08 -18.67
N ASP A 88 0.21 -20.37 -17.37
CA ASP A 88 0.67 -19.44 -16.35
C ASP A 88 2.19 -19.24 -16.48
N ALA A 89 2.61 -18.02 -16.76
CA ALA A 89 4.01 -17.67 -16.98
C ALA A 89 4.87 -17.66 -15.70
N GLY A 90 4.26 -17.71 -14.50
CA GLY A 90 4.98 -17.58 -13.23
C GLY A 90 5.17 -16.14 -12.77
N TYR A 91 4.98 -15.15 -13.65
CA TYR A 91 5.15 -13.72 -13.41
C TYR A 91 4.05 -12.90 -14.09
N VAL A 92 3.85 -11.66 -13.65
CA VAL A 92 2.91 -10.72 -14.29
C VAL A 92 3.43 -10.37 -15.68
N ILE A 93 2.67 -10.71 -16.70
CA ILE A 93 3.04 -10.47 -18.09
C ILE A 93 3.18 -8.97 -18.34
N PRO A 94 4.30 -8.50 -18.93
CA PRO A 94 4.46 -7.09 -19.27
C PRO A 94 3.40 -6.62 -20.25
N ALA A 95 2.74 -5.50 -19.93
CA ALA A 95 1.71 -4.92 -20.80
C ALA A 95 2.26 -4.53 -22.19
N SER A 96 3.55 -4.19 -22.29
CA SER A 96 4.21 -3.86 -23.56
C SER A 96 4.34 -5.05 -24.51
N LEU A 97 4.43 -6.28 -23.99
CA LEU A 97 4.52 -7.49 -24.80
C LEU A 97 3.14 -8.08 -25.10
N GLY A 98 2.17 -7.90 -24.19
CA GLY A 98 0.83 -8.49 -24.30
C GLY A 98 0.79 -10.02 -24.21
N MET A 99 1.95 -10.67 -24.11
CA MET A 99 2.15 -12.12 -24.01
C MET A 99 3.39 -12.41 -23.16
N CYS A 100 3.55 -13.66 -22.72
CA CYS A 100 4.73 -14.03 -21.95
C CYS A 100 6.01 -13.90 -22.79
N VAL A 101 7.14 -13.66 -22.11
CA VAL A 101 8.49 -13.56 -22.69
C VAL A 101 8.81 -14.77 -23.61
N PRO A 102 8.52 -16.04 -23.25
CA PRO A 102 8.66 -17.18 -24.17
C PRO A 102 7.93 -17.06 -25.49
N CYS A 103 6.73 -16.48 -25.49
CA CYS A 103 5.96 -16.30 -26.71
C CYS A 103 6.46 -15.10 -27.53
N ALA A 104 6.94 -14.05 -26.86
CA ALA A 104 7.46 -12.86 -27.51
C ALA A 104 8.84 -13.10 -28.16
N TYR A 105 9.68 -13.95 -27.54
CA TYR A 105 11.05 -14.21 -27.97
C TYR A 105 11.37 -15.72 -27.94
N PRO A 106 10.75 -16.52 -28.82
CA PRO A 106 10.89 -17.99 -28.80
C PRO A 106 12.32 -18.47 -29.11
N ASP A 107 13.08 -17.72 -29.92
CA ASP A 107 14.43 -18.10 -30.34
C ASP A 107 15.51 -17.78 -29.30
N GLU A 108 15.30 -16.72 -28.49
CA GLU A 108 16.25 -16.30 -27.45
C GLU A 108 16.32 -17.30 -26.29
N GLN A 109 15.35 -18.20 -26.16
CA GLN A 109 15.32 -19.24 -25.12
C GLN A 109 16.09 -20.51 -25.48
N ARG A 110 16.55 -20.64 -26.73
CA ARG A 110 17.25 -21.85 -27.22
C ARG A 110 18.77 -21.81 -26.99
N VAL A 111 19.30 -20.77 -26.36
CA VAL A 111 20.72 -20.69 -26.04
C VAL A 111 20.96 -21.38 -24.69
N ALA A 112 21.29 -22.66 -24.74
CA ALA A 112 21.85 -23.46 -23.64
C ALA A 112 23.32 -23.77 -23.93
#